data_AF-A0A357WUV6-F1
#
_entry.id   AF-A0A357WUV6-F1
#
_cell.length_a   1.000
_cell.length_b   1.000
_cell.length_c   1.000
_cell.angle_alpha   90.00
_cell.angle_beta   90.00
_cell.angle_gamma   90.00
#
_symmetry.space_group_name_H-M   'P 1'
#
loop_
_entity.id
_entity.type
_entity.pdbx_description
1 polymer ?
#
loop_
_entity_poly.entity_id
_entity_poly.type
_entity_poly.pdbx_seq_one_letter_code
_entity_poly.pdbx_strand_id
1 'polypeptide(L)'
;MTIGQKIKEIRESKGWTLEQVANLTNMSKQRIQAIEISGNNIRIPTIQKISDALHCPLRDILNEPLELYLDDPNPMEDTDCPCANAENCMFFKPNK
;
A
#
# COMPACT_ATOMS: atom_id res chain seq x y z
N MET A 1 -4.83 15.50 0.26
CA MET A 1 -5.63 14.68 -0.68
C MET A 1 -5.64 13.25 -0.14
N THR A 2 -6.79 12.63 0.03
CA THR A 2 -6.88 11.23 0.50
C THR A 2 -6.73 10.25 -0.65
N ILE A 3 -6.44 8.98 -0.33
CA ILE A 3 -6.40 7.89 -1.31
C ILE A 3 -7.74 7.78 -2.07
N GLY A 4 -8.87 7.90 -1.36
CA GLY A 4 -10.21 7.89 -1.96
C GLY A 4 -10.43 9.00 -2.99
N GLN A 5 -9.97 10.22 -2.68
CA GLN A 5 -10.02 11.36 -3.61
C GLN A 5 -9.16 11.11 -4.86
N LYS A 6 -8.00 10.46 -4.71
CA LYS A 6 -7.13 10.11 -5.84
C LYS A 6 -7.77 9.08 -6.77
N ILE A 7 -8.41 8.07 -6.21
CA ILE A 7 -9.18 7.06 -6.97
C ILE A 7 -10.28 7.74 -7.78
N LYS A 8 -11.01 8.69 -7.17
CA LYS A 8 -12.06 9.46 -7.86
C LYS A 8 -11.51 10.25 -9.04
N GLU A 9 -10.39 10.95 -8.86
CA GLU A 9 -9.72 11.72 -9.91
C GLU A 9 -9.32 10.82 -11.10
N ILE A 10 -8.70 9.66 -10.83
CA ILE A 10 -8.31 8.71 -11.87
C ILE A 10 -9.54 8.14 -12.59
N ARG A 11 -10.60 7.82 -11.85
CA ARG A 11 -11.86 7.32 -12.43
C ARG A 11 -12.48 8.35 -13.39
N GLU A 12 -12.58 9.60 -12.94
CA GLU A 12 -13.20 10.69 -13.71
C GLU A 12 -12.37 11.08 -14.94
N SER A 13 -11.05 11.14 -14.82
CA SER A 13 -10.15 11.41 -15.95
C SER A 13 -10.24 10.35 -17.05
N LYS A 14 -10.59 9.11 -16.71
CA LYS A 14 -10.82 8.02 -17.66
C LYS A 14 -12.28 7.90 -18.13
N GLY A 15 -13.20 8.72 -17.62
CA GLY A 15 -14.61 8.72 -18.00
C GLY A 15 -15.42 7.52 -17.48
N TRP A 16 -14.96 6.85 -16.42
CA TRP A 16 -15.64 5.66 -15.88
C TRP A 16 -16.73 6.03 -14.89
N THR A 17 -17.86 5.33 -14.96
CA THR A 17 -18.93 5.43 -13.97
C THR A 17 -18.63 4.56 -12.75
N LEU A 18 -19.25 4.89 -11.61
CA LEU A 18 -19.15 4.07 -10.39
C LEU A 18 -19.63 2.63 -10.62
N GLU A 19 -20.64 2.43 -11.47
CA GLU A 19 -21.18 1.11 -11.78
C GLU A 19 -20.22 0.27 -12.60
N GLN A 20 -19.53 0.88 -13.57
CA GLN A 20 -18.55 0.15 -14.37
C GLN A 20 -17.36 -0.31 -13.50
N VAL A 21 -16.86 0.56 -12.62
CA VAL A 21 -15.77 0.19 -11.68
C VAL A 21 -16.24 -0.87 -10.68
N ALA A 22 -17.47 -0.77 -10.18
CA ALA A 22 -18.08 -1.76 -9.30
C ALA A 22 -18.16 -3.14 -9.97
N ASN A 23 -18.58 -3.20 -11.23
CA ASN A 23 -18.65 -4.43 -12.02
C ASN A 23 -17.25 -5.04 -12.25
N LEU A 24 -16.25 -4.23 -12.59
CA LEU A 24 -14.88 -4.70 -12.80
C LEU A 24 -14.22 -5.22 -11.52
N THR A 25 -14.53 -4.60 -10.38
CA THR A 25 -13.94 -4.96 -9.08
C THR A 25 -14.71 -6.04 -8.32
N ASN A 26 -15.87 -6.49 -8.86
CA ASN A 26 -16.83 -7.34 -8.16
C ASN A 26 -17.24 -6.77 -6.78
N MET A 27 -17.51 -5.47 -6.73
CA MET A 27 -17.97 -4.78 -5.53
C MET A 27 -19.32 -4.09 -5.76
N SER A 28 -20.00 -3.70 -4.69
CA SER A 28 -21.21 -2.89 -4.82
C SER A 28 -20.86 -1.44 -5.16
N LYS A 29 -21.74 -0.77 -5.92
CA LYS A 29 -21.64 0.66 -6.24
C LYS A 29 -21.49 1.52 -4.97
N GLN A 30 -22.24 1.18 -3.92
CA GLN A 30 -22.19 1.88 -2.63
C GLN A 30 -20.81 1.76 -1.98
N ARG A 31 -20.13 0.61 -2.13
CA ARG A 31 -18.79 0.41 -1.58
C ARG A 31 -17.75 1.24 -2.31
N ILE A 32 -17.80 1.32 -3.63
CA ILE A 32 -16.90 2.20 -4.41
C ILE A 32 -17.14 3.66 -4.05
N GLN A 33 -18.40 4.08 -3.96
CA GLN A 33 -18.74 5.43 -3.52
C GLN A 33 -18.23 5.74 -2.11
N ALA A 34 -18.39 4.81 -1.16
CA ALA A 34 -17.88 4.97 0.19
C ALA A 34 -16.34 5.10 0.18
N ILE A 35 -15.64 4.32 -0.63
CA ILE A 35 -14.19 4.38 -0.80
C ILE A 35 -13.75 5.78 -1.29
N GLU A 36 -14.45 6.35 -2.28
CA GLU A 36 -14.12 7.67 -2.82
C GLU A 36 -14.38 8.82 -1.83
N ILE A 37 -15.38 8.67 -0.93
CA ILE A 37 -15.76 9.70 0.04
C ILE A 37 -14.94 9.58 1.33
N SER A 38 -14.92 8.41 1.96
CA SER A 38 -14.35 8.25 3.29
C SER A 38 -12.87 7.89 3.25
N GLY A 39 -12.38 7.15 2.24
CA GLY A 39 -10.97 6.89 1.96
C GLY A 39 -10.10 6.27 3.06
N ASN A 40 -10.60 6.19 4.29
CA ASN A 40 -9.84 5.89 5.50
C ASN A 40 -9.92 4.38 5.78
N ASN A 41 -8.78 3.74 6.06
CA ASN A 41 -8.66 2.30 6.40
C ASN A 41 -9.04 1.30 5.29
N ILE A 42 -8.73 1.62 4.03
CA ILE A 42 -8.87 0.67 2.92
C ILE A 42 -7.73 -0.35 2.96
N ARG A 43 -8.05 -1.64 2.84
CA ARG A 43 -7.02 -2.70 2.78
C ARG A 43 -6.29 -2.65 1.43
N ILE A 44 -4.96 -2.85 1.44
CA ILE A 44 -4.12 -2.90 0.23
C ILE A 44 -4.70 -3.78 -0.90
N PRO A 45 -5.23 -5.00 -0.66
CA PRO A 45 -5.82 -5.83 -1.72
C PRO A 45 -7.05 -5.19 -2.41
N THR A 46 -7.78 -4.32 -1.70
CA THR A 46 -8.89 -3.57 -2.28
C THR A 46 -8.37 -2.47 -3.20
N ILE A 47 -7.31 -1.78 -2.79
CA ILE A 47 -6.66 -0.75 -3.60
C ILE A 47 -6.09 -1.37 -4.88
N GLN A 48 -5.45 -2.55 -4.77
CA GLN A 48 -4.94 -3.28 -5.93
C GLN A 48 -6.04 -3.61 -6.94
N LYS A 49 -7.17 -4.18 -6.48
CA LYS A 49 -8.32 -4.47 -7.37
C LYS A 49 -8.83 -3.23 -8.10
N ILE A 50 -8.89 -2.09 -7.40
CA ILE A 50 -9.31 -0.82 -7.99
C ILE A 50 -8.28 -0.33 -9.01
N SER A 51 -6.99 -0.45 -8.69
CA SER A 51 -5.88 -0.13 -9.60
C SER A 51 -5.96 -0.95 -10.89
N ASP A 52 -6.19 -2.25 -10.77
CA ASP A 52 -6.32 -3.19 -11.89
C ASP A 52 -7.54 -2.83 -12.74
N ALA A 53 -8.70 -2.57 -12.11
CA ALA A 53 -9.92 -2.18 -12.79
C ALA A 53 -9.80 -0.81 -13.48
N LEU A 54 -9.08 0.13 -12.88
CA LEU A 54 -8.83 1.44 -13.46
C LEU A 54 -7.66 1.42 -14.45
N HIS A 55 -6.97 0.30 -14.66
CA HIS A 55 -5.76 0.21 -15.49
C HIS A 55 -4.73 1.30 -15.17
N CYS A 56 -4.44 1.50 -13.88
CA CYS A 56 -3.37 2.38 -13.44
C CYS A 56 -2.40 1.61 -12.53
N PRO A 57 -1.12 1.99 -12.45
CA PRO A 57 -0.20 1.44 -11.49
C PRO A 57 -0.58 1.91 -10.07
N LEU A 58 -0.37 1.04 -9.08
CA LEU A 58 -0.76 1.28 -7.68
C LEU A 58 -0.16 2.58 -7.11
N ARG A 59 1.05 2.92 -7.55
CA ARG A 59 1.76 4.16 -7.18
C ARG A 59 0.99 5.43 -7.52
N ASP A 60 0.13 5.41 -8.55
CA ASP A 60 -0.62 6.60 -8.96
C ASP A 60 -1.78 6.87 -7.99
N ILE A 61 -2.20 5.84 -7.24
CA ILE A 61 -3.20 5.93 -6.18
C ILE A 61 -2.56 6.26 -4.82
N LEU A 62 -1.40 5.64 -4.54
CA LEU A 62 -0.65 5.82 -3.29
C LEU A 62 0.25 7.07 -3.41
N ASN A 63 -0.28 8.21 -2.97
CA ASN A 63 0.40 9.51 -3.05
C ASN A 63 1.09 9.94 -1.75
N GLU A 64 1.15 9.05 -0.76
CA GLU A 64 2.02 9.29 0.40
C GLU A 64 3.44 8.96 -0.05
N PRO A 65 4.44 9.86 0.14
CA PRO A 65 5.81 9.42 0.05
C PRO A 65 5.91 8.27 1.05
N LEU A 66 6.17 7.05 0.56
CA LEU A 66 6.87 6.10 1.40
C LEU A 66 8.18 6.80 1.69
N GLU A 67 8.23 7.54 2.80
CA GLU A 67 9.45 7.71 3.56
C GLU A 67 9.81 6.29 3.98
N LEU A 68 10.38 5.54 3.03
CA LEU A 68 11.40 4.57 3.35
C LEU A 68 12.30 5.36 4.27
N TYR A 69 12.40 4.93 5.52
CA TYR A 69 13.35 5.44 6.47
C TYR A 69 14.76 5.13 5.91
N LEU A 70 15.16 5.80 4.82
CA LEU A 70 16.50 5.74 4.25
C LEU A 70 17.46 6.53 5.16
N ASP A 71 16.89 7.32 6.07
CA ASP A 71 17.55 7.89 7.24
C ASP A 71 17.55 6.92 8.44
N ASP A 72 17.07 5.68 8.29
CA ASP A 72 17.35 4.64 9.28
C ASP A 72 18.88 4.59 9.44
N PRO A 73 19.39 4.49 10.68
CA PRO A 73 20.80 4.23 10.89
C PRO A 73 21.17 3.04 10.00
N ASN A 74 22.28 3.20 9.26
CA ASN A 74 22.86 2.17 8.40
C ASN A 74 22.61 0.80 9.04
N PRO A 75 21.97 -0.18 8.34
CA PRO A 75 21.58 -1.44 8.95
C PRO A 75 22.73 -1.93 9.81
N MET A 76 22.47 -2.10 11.12
CA MET A 76 23.49 -2.54 12.07
C MET A 76 24.29 -3.65 11.40
N GLU A 77 25.61 -3.44 11.28
CA GLU A 77 26.47 -4.53 10.84
C GLU A 77 26.13 -5.74 11.72
N ASP A 78 26.06 -6.93 11.12
CA ASP A 78 25.42 -8.17 11.62
C ASP A 78 25.78 -8.63 13.06
N THR A 79 26.63 -7.88 13.77
CA THR A 79 27.24 -8.21 15.05
C THR A 79 26.76 -7.42 16.26
N ASP A 80 25.93 -6.38 16.09
CA ASP A 80 25.57 -5.51 17.23
C ASP A 80 24.17 -5.76 17.81
N CYS A 81 23.37 -6.64 17.19
CA CYS A 81 22.08 -7.01 17.73
C CYS A 81 22.25 -8.32 18.51
N PRO A 82 22.42 -8.30 19.85
CA PRO A 82 22.37 -9.53 20.62
C PRO A 82 20.95 -10.06 20.48
N CYS A 83 20.72 -10.96 19.54
CA CYS A 83 19.51 -11.76 19.61
C CYS A 83 19.47 -12.34 21.02
N ALA A 84 18.31 -12.30 21.68
CA ALA A 84 18.18 -12.64 23.10
C ALA A 84 18.69 -14.07 23.45
N ASN A 85 19.10 -14.85 22.45
CA ASN A 85 19.69 -16.18 22.49
C ASN A 85 20.93 -16.29 21.56
N ALA A 86 21.82 -15.29 21.52
CA ALA A 86 23.02 -15.27 20.66
C ALA A 86 23.87 -16.55 20.73
N GLU A 87 23.89 -17.21 21.89
CA GLU A 87 24.58 -18.48 22.09
C GLU A 87 23.93 -19.68 21.37
N ASN A 88 22.63 -19.59 21.04
CA ASN A 88 21.84 -20.69 20.47
C ASN A 88 21.34 -20.40 19.04
N CYS A 89 21.74 -19.28 18.45
CA CYS A 89 21.37 -18.92 17.08
C CYS A 89 22.33 -19.57 16.09
N MET A 90 21.83 -20.47 15.23
CA MET A 90 22.61 -21.14 14.19
C MET A 90 23.26 -20.17 13.18
N PHE A 91 22.81 -18.92 13.12
CA PHE A 91 23.31 -17.88 12.22
C PHE A 91 24.27 -16.88 12.89
N PHE A 92 24.44 -16.93 14.23
CA PHE A 92 25.33 -16.03 14.94
C PHE A 92 26.79 -16.43 14.71
N LYS A 93 27.58 -15.51 14.16
CA LYS A 93 29.04 -15.65 14.02
C LYS A 93 29.68 -14.60 14.93
N PRO A 94 30.35 -15.00 16.03
CA PRO A 94 31.04 -14.03 16.86
C PRO A 94 32.17 -13.37 16.05
N ASN A 95 32.29 -12.04 16.16
CA ASN A 95 33.48 -11.33 15.68
C ASN A 95 34.71 -11.83 16.47
N LYS A 96 35.79 -12.14 15.74
CA LYS A 96 37.08 -12.54 16.32
C LYS A 96 37.82 -11.36 16.94
#